data_AF-A0A7L4YZW2-F1
#
_entry.id   AF-A0A7L4YZW2-F1
#
_cell.length_a   1.000
_cell.length_b   1.000
_cell.length_c   1.000
_cell.angle_alpha   90.00
_cell.angle_beta   90.00
_cell.angle_gamma   90.00
#
_symmetry.space_group_name_H-M   'P 1'
#
loop_
_entity.id
_entity.type
_entity.pdbx_description
1 polymer ?
#
loop_
_entity_poly.entity_id
_entity_poly.type
_entity_poly.pdbx_seq_one_letter_code
_entity_poly.pdbx_strand_id
1 'polypeptide(L)'
;MRGPRTDRGRLALVLALAAAVTAFTATVPLLRGFFDLRVYYGTVHTWVHHGGLIYDYRVPGTRYGFTYPPFAAVLMLPLALLGRNTAIVASLVVNAVALGVVLRVLAGDHWRRHGWYRWSLALCALALFEPLRDTFSFGQVNVVLLALVLTDARLLASGRGRWAGAGTGLAAAIKLTPALFIGLLLLAGRRRAAARATAVAAAVTALAALVDPAASRFYWTRALWDTGRVGRLDYVSNQSLQGVLARLGESGRPLWALAVLGTLCVWAWRSRRAALAGDWTAAFALTGAAACLVSPITWVHHLVWLLPSFAVLLRAGHRLVAGALYAVLCTSVVWLWFDDASGLDGFLGSNLYTWITLGLLLGLPTGQPRAARPLPRPLARSASASPAAPRPASPAPTAAADQSSSSGVPDVAAATGAADAAGRALGRSPSSEPTGST
;
A
#
# COMPACT_ATOMS: atom_id res chain seq x y z
N MET A 1 -21.74 -19.20 -9.09
CA MET A 1 -22.41 -19.42 -7.79
C MET A 1 -23.15 -18.15 -7.36
N ARG A 2 -24.46 -18.22 -7.10
CA ARG A 2 -25.20 -17.08 -6.53
C ARG A 2 -24.84 -16.98 -5.05
N GLY A 3 -24.28 -15.84 -4.62
CA GLY A 3 -23.84 -15.65 -3.23
C GLY A 3 -24.99 -15.66 -2.22
N PRO A 4 -24.70 -15.80 -0.91
CA PRO A 4 -25.71 -15.86 0.13
C PRO A 4 -26.60 -14.61 0.12
N ARG A 5 -27.92 -14.86 0.16
CA ARG A 5 -28.97 -13.82 0.09
C ARG A 5 -29.30 -13.21 1.45
N THR A 6 -29.02 -13.91 2.55
CA THR A 6 -29.27 -13.45 3.92
C THR A 6 -28.00 -12.94 4.59
N ASP A 7 -28.12 -12.01 5.54
CA ASP A 7 -26.96 -11.48 6.28
C ASP A 7 -26.32 -12.53 7.18
N ARG A 8 -27.10 -13.46 7.73
CA ARG A 8 -26.57 -14.63 8.47
C ARG A 8 -25.71 -15.53 7.55
N GLY A 9 -26.17 -15.80 6.33
CA GLY A 9 -25.41 -16.59 5.36
C GLY A 9 -24.13 -15.87 4.89
N ARG A 10 -24.18 -14.54 4.74
CA ARG A 10 -23.01 -13.71 4.45
C ARG A 10 -21.99 -13.74 5.59
N LEU A 11 -22.46 -13.64 6.83
CA LEU A 11 -21.61 -13.67 8.03
C LEU A 11 -20.94 -15.05 8.16
N ALA A 12 -21.70 -16.13 8.03
CA ALA A 12 -21.19 -17.49 8.08
C ALA A 12 -20.11 -17.73 7.01
N LEU A 13 -20.34 -17.27 5.77
CA LEU A 13 -19.34 -17.37 4.71
C LEU A 13 -18.08 -16.55 5.01
N VAL A 14 -18.24 -15.32 5.51
CA VAL A 14 -17.09 -14.48 5.89
C VAL A 14 -16.28 -15.11 7.02
N LEU A 15 -16.94 -15.66 8.04
CA LEU A 15 -16.26 -16.35 9.14
C LEU A 15 -15.55 -17.62 8.66
N ALA A 16 -16.19 -18.40 7.78
CA ALA A 16 -15.56 -19.59 7.19
C ALA A 16 -14.33 -19.23 6.34
N LEU A 17 -14.43 -18.19 5.51
CA LEU A 17 -13.30 -17.70 4.72
C LEU A 17 -12.19 -17.13 5.61
N ALA A 18 -12.53 -16.33 6.62
CA ALA A 18 -11.56 -15.78 7.55
C ALA A 18 -10.84 -16.88 8.32
N ALA A 19 -11.56 -17.92 8.78
CA ALA A 19 -10.97 -19.08 9.43
C ALA A 19 -10.06 -19.86 8.47
N ALA A 20 -10.49 -20.11 7.24
CA ALA A 20 -9.68 -20.80 6.23
C ALA A 20 -8.41 -20.03 5.87
N VAL A 21 -8.51 -18.73 5.64
CA VAL A 21 -7.37 -17.84 5.38
C VAL A 21 -6.42 -17.82 6.59
N THR A 22 -6.95 -17.69 7.80
CA THR A 22 -6.14 -17.69 9.03
C THR A 22 -5.40 -19.01 9.18
N ALA A 23 -6.09 -20.14 9.02
CA ALA A 23 -5.49 -21.46 9.05
C ALA A 23 -4.39 -21.60 7.99
N PHE A 24 -4.66 -21.22 6.75
CA PHE A 24 -3.66 -21.22 5.67
C PHE A 24 -2.43 -20.36 6.00
N THR A 25 -2.63 -19.13 6.49
CA THR A 25 -1.52 -18.24 6.86
C THR A 25 -0.73 -18.71 8.08
N ALA A 26 -1.35 -19.52 8.95
CA ALA A 26 -0.70 -20.08 10.14
C ALA A 26 0.05 -21.38 9.84
N THR A 27 -0.42 -22.19 8.88
CA THR A 27 0.16 -23.51 8.57
C THR A 27 1.17 -23.48 7.43
N VAL A 28 1.03 -22.57 6.46
CA VAL A 28 2.05 -22.39 5.43
C VAL A 28 3.15 -21.51 6.01
N PRO A 29 4.43 -21.94 6.04
CA PRO A 29 5.55 -21.28 6.72
C PRO A 29 5.98 -19.95 6.08
N LEU A 30 5.04 -19.01 5.95
CA LEU A 30 5.18 -17.68 5.37
C LEU A 30 5.19 -16.58 6.44
N LEU A 31 5.21 -16.96 7.72
CA LEU A 31 5.53 -16.05 8.81
C LEU A 31 7.04 -15.84 8.82
N ARG A 32 7.47 -14.79 8.11
CA ARG A 32 8.87 -14.36 7.95
C ARG A 32 9.51 -13.81 9.24
N GLY A 33 8.92 -14.14 10.39
CA GLY A 33 9.41 -13.76 11.72
C GLY A 33 9.64 -12.25 11.92
N PHE A 34 8.90 -11.40 11.19
CA PHE A 34 9.07 -9.95 11.19
C PHE A 34 10.54 -9.53 10.94
N PHE A 35 11.21 -10.22 10.01
CA PHE A 35 12.66 -10.07 9.80
C PHE A 35 13.06 -8.63 9.51
N ASP A 36 12.37 -7.94 8.60
CA ASP A 36 12.72 -6.55 8.26
C ASP A 36 12.42 -5.59 9.41
N LEU A 37 11.32 -5.79 10.14
CA LEU A 37 11.07 -5.03 11.37
C LEU A 37 12.14 -5.29 12.43
N ARG A 38 12.70 -6.49 12.51
CA ARG A 38 13.82 -6.81 13.41
C ARG A 38 15.08 -6.03 13.03
N VAL A 39 15.33 -5.87 11.73
CA VAL A 39 16.40 -4.99 11.23
C VAL A 39 16.13 -3.55 11.69
N TYR A 40 14.93 -3.02 11.46
CA TYR A 40 14.58 -1.64 11.84
C TYR A 40 14.68 -1.40 13.35
N TYR A 41 14.04 -2.28 14.13
CA TYR A 41 14.02 -2.25 15.58
C TYR A 41 15.43 -2.34 16.15
N GLY A 42 16.22 -3.33 15.70
CA GLY A 42 17.58 -3.51 16.19
C GLY A 42 18.50 -2.35 15.81
N THR A 43 18.35 -1.80 14.60
CA THR A 43 19.10 -0.61 14.17
C THR A 43 18.87 0.56 15.11
N VAL A 44 17.61 0.93 15.37
CA VAL A 44 17.32 2.10 16.21
C VAL A 44 17.63 1.85 17.69
N HIS A 45 17.46 0.61 18.19
CA HIS A 45 17.85 0.26 19.56
C HIS A 45 19.37 0.29 19.77
N THR A 46 20.15 -0.22 18.82
CA THR A 46 21.60 -0.15 18.87
C THR A 46 22.08 1.30 18.73
N TRP A 47 21.45 2.08 17.85
CA TRP A 47 21.80 3.49 17.66
C TRP A 47 21.52 4.35 18.90
N VAL A 48 20.33 4.21 19.50
CA VAL A 48 19.90 5.06 20.63
C VAL A 48 20.47 4.59 21.96
N HIS A 49 20.44 3.28 22.25
CA HIS A 49 20.76 2.76 23.59
C HIS A 49 22.16 2.20 23.73
N HIS A 50 22.85 1.91 22.63
CA HIS A 50 24.17 1.24 22.64
C HIS A 50 25.26 2.04 21.93
N GLY A 51 24.96 3.28 21.50
CA GLY A 51 25.92 4.16 20.83
C GLY A 51 26.43 3.64 19.47
N GLY A 52 25.73 2.68 18.86
CA GLY A 52 26.14 2.12 17.57
C GLY A 52 25.75 2.98 16.38
N LEU A 53 26.23 2.63 15.19
CA LEU A 53 25.96 3.36 13.95
C LEU A 53 24.82 2.70 13.15
N ILE A 54 23.96 3.51 12.52
CA ILE A 54 22.78 3.08 11.75
C ILE A 54 23.12 1.97 10.74
N TYR A 55 24.24 2.12 10.03
CA TYR A 55 24.58 1.23 8.91
C TYR A 55 25.51 0.06 9.29
N ASP A 56 25.95 0.00 10.55
CA ASP A 56 26.81 -1.07 11.07
C ASP A 56 26.00 -2.18 11.76
N TYR A 57 24.77 -1.87 12.18
CA TYR A 57 23.87 -2.86 12.74
C TYR A 57 23.61 -3.99 11.74
N ARG A 58 23.77 -5.24 12.23
CA ARG A 58 23.38 -6.46 11.54
C ARG A 58 22.54 -7.31 12.45
N VAL A 59 21.52 -7.96 11.90
CA VAL A 59 20.75 -8.96 12.66
C VAL A 59 21.67 -10.13 13.00
N PRO A 60 21.76 -10.54 14.29
CA PRO A 60 22.63 -11.63 14.71
C PRO A 60 22.47 -12.89 13.86
N GLY A 61 23.58 -13.52 13.49
CA GLY A 61 23.60 -14.70 12.63
C GLY A 61 23.37 -14.41 11.14
N THR A 62 23.29 -13.15 10.73
CA THR A 62 23.09 -12.77 9.32
C THR A 62 24.01 -11.63 8.88
N ARG A 63 24.11 -11.43 7.56
CA ARG A 63 24.81 -10.28 6.97
C ARG A 63 23.92 -9.05 6.75
N TYR A 64 22.64 -9.14 7.07
CA TYR A 64 21.64 -8.13 6.71
C TYR A 64 21.50 -7.05 7.79
N GLY A 65 21.41 -5.80 7.33
CA GLY A 65 21.31 -4.61 8.16
C GLY A 65 20.45 -3.54 7.51
N PHE A 66 20.49 -2.31 8.05
CA PHE A 66 19.68 -1.20 7.55
C PHE A 66 20.10 -0.77 6.14
N THR A 67 19.14 -0.63 5.22
CA THR A 67 19.39 -0.30 3.81
C THR A 67 18.69 0.97 3.32
N TYR A 68 17.82 1.56 4.15
CA TYR A 68 17.04 2.73 3.74
C TYR A 68 17.83 4.04 3.94
N PRO A 69 17.40 5.14 3.28
CA PRO A 69 17.93 6.46 3.57
C PRO A 69 17.88 6.80 5.07
N PRO A 70 18.78 7.66 5.57
CA PRO A 70 18.88 7.98 7.00
C PRO A 70 17.57 8.49 7.60
N PHE A 71 16.77 9.22 6.81
CA PHE A 71 15.46 9.70 7.27
C PHE A 71 14.52 8.57 7.71
N ALA A 72 14.61 7.38 7.11
CA ALA A 72 13.82 6.24 7.54
C ALA A 72 14.20 5.78 8.96
N ALA A 73 15.49 5.81 9.32
CA ALA A 73 15.95 5.48 10.67
C ALA A 73 15.43 6.51 11.68
N VAL A 74 15.49 7.81 11.33
CA VAL A 74 14.93 8.90 12.14
C VAL A 74 13.42 8.71 12.34
N LEU A 75 12.67 8.37 11.28
CA LEU A 75 11.23 8.12 11.36
C LEU A 75 10.90 6.90 12.25
N MET A 76 11.81 5.93 12.32
CA MET A 76 11.66 4.71 13.11
C MET A 76 12.16 4.86 14.56
N LEU A 77 12.72 6.00 14.95
CA LEU A 77 13.17 6.27 16.33
C LEU A 77 12.14 5.95 17.42
N PRO A 78 10.82 6.19 17.25
CA PRO A 78 9.83 5.81 18.26
C PRO A 78 9.85 4.32 18.63
N LEU A 79 10.34 3.43 17.75
CA LEU A 79 10.49 2.00 18.07
C LEU A 79 11.55 1.75 19.16
N ALA A 80 12.49 2.66 19.36
CA ALA A 80 13.49 2.57 20.44
C ALA A 80 12.85 2.67 21.84
N LEU A 81 11.64 3.25 21.94
CA LEU A 81 10.88 3.37 23.18
C LEU A 81 9.98 2.14 23.45
N LEU A 82 9.84 1.25 22.47
CA LEU A 82 8.92 0.12 22.53
C LEU A 82 9.69 -1.18 22.78
N GLY A 83 9.04 -2.11 23.49
CA GLY A 83 9.44 -3.52 23.46
C GLY A 83 9.10 -4.16 22.11
N ARG A 84 9.81 -5.24 21.77
CA ARG A 84 9.69 -5.91 20.46
C ARG A 84 8.25 -6.31 20.09
N ASN A 85 7.48 -6.88 21.02
CA ASN A 85 6.09 -7.28 20.75
C ASN A 85 5.19 -6.07 20.46
N THR A 86 5.37 -4.98 21.21
CA THR A 86 4.65 -3.72 20.99
C THR A 86 5.01 -3.10 19.65
N ALA A 87 6.29 -3.15 19.25
CA ALA A 87 6.74 -2.71 17.94
C ALA A 87 6.09 -3.53 16.79
N ILE A 88 5.94 -4.84 16.97
CA ILE A 88 5.21 -5.71 16.01
C ILE A 88 3.76 -5.28 15.90
N VAL A 89 3.05 -5.15 17.02
CA VAL A 89 1.63 -4.72 17.03
C VAL A 89 1.49 -3.34 16.39
N ALA A 90 2.36 -2.39 16.73
CA ALA A 90 2.36 -1.05 16.14
C ALA A 90 2.57 -1.10 14.62
N SER A 91 3.52 -1.89 14.13
CA SER A 91 3.78 -2.07 12.70
C SER A 91 2.57 -2.67 11.97
N LEU A 92 1.91 -3.67 12.56
CA LEU A 92 0.68 -4.27 12.02
C LEU A 92 -0.46 -3.25 11.94
N VAL A 93 -0.68 -2.47 13.01
CA VAL A 93 -1.72 -1.44 13.05
C VAL A 93 -1.46 -0.36 12.00
N VAL A 94 -0.22 0.14 11.91
CA VAL A 94 0.16 1.16 10.92
C VAL A 94 -0.07 0.65 9.49
N ASN A 95 0.36 -0.57 9.18
CA ASN A 95 0.14 -1.17 7.86
C ASN A 95 -1.34 -1.44 7.58
N ALA A 96 -2.13 -1.85 8.57
CA ALA A 96 -3.57 -2.05 8.42
C ALA A 96 -4.31 -0.73 8.13
N VAL A 97 -3.97 0.35 8.84
CA VAL A 97 -4.51 1.70 8.59
C VAL A 97 -4.11 2.17 7.19
N ALA A 98 -2.84 2.02 6.81
CA ALA A 98 -2.36 2.37 5.48
C ALA A 98 -3.09 1.58 4.37
N LEU A 99 -3.33 0.29 4.58
CA LEU A 99 -4.12 -0.53 3.66
C LEU A 99 -5.55 0.01 3.54
N GLY A 100 -6.19 0.38 4.65
CA GLY A 100 -7.50 1.05 4.64
C GLY A 100 -7.50 2.32 3.78
N VAL A 101 -6.45 3.14 3.86
CA VAL A 101 -6.28 4.33 3.01
C VAL A 101 -6.12 3.95 1.54
N VAL A 102 -5.26 2.97 1.22
CA VAL A 102 -5.08 2.46 -0.16
C VAL A 102 -6.41 2.01 -0.74
N LEU A 103 -7.15 1.17 -0.02
CA LEU A 103 -8.44 0.66 -0.48
C LEU A 103 -9.48 1.77 -0.65
N ARG A 104 -9.49 2.77 0.25
CA ARG A 104 -10.35 3.95 0.12
C ARG A 104 -10.03 4.75 -1.13
N VAL A 105 -8.75 4.96 -1.44
CA VAL A 105 -8.33 5.67 -2.64
C VAL A 105 -8.70 4.90 -3.90
N LEU A 106 -8.40 3.60 -3.95
CA LEU A 106 -8.63 2.76 -5.13
C LEU A 106 -10.12 2.51 -5.40
N ALA A 107 -10.95 2.33 -4.36
CA ALA A 107 -12.40 2.19 -4.51
C ALA A 107 -13.10 3.52 -4.86
N GLY A 108 -12.49 4.65 -4.51
CA GLY A 108 -13.02 5.98 -4.79
C GLY A 108 -14.44 6.17 -4.24
N ASP A 109 -15.34 6.68 -5.09
CA ASP A 109 -16.73 6.99 -4.69
C ASP A 109 -17.57 5.74 -4.44
N HIS A 110 -17.09 4.56 -4.88
CA HIS A 110 -17.75 3.28 -4.63
C HIS A 110 -17.43 2.70 -3.25
N TRP A 111 -16.50 3.30 -2.49
CA TRP A 111 -16.12 2.84 -1.15
C TRP A 111 -17.33 2.55 -0.25
N ARG A 112 -18.28 3.49 -0.19
CA ARG A 112 -19.50 3.37 0.63
C ARG A 112 -20.50 2.34 0.09
N ARG A 113 -20.45 2.03 -1.21
CA ARG A 113 -21.37 1.09 -1.88
C ARG A 113 -20.97 -0.37 -1.69
N HIS A 114 -19.76 -0.65 -1.23
CA HIS A 114 -19.30 -2.02 -1.05
C HIS A 114 -19.91 -2.70 0.18
N GLY A 115 -20.27 -1.95 1.23
CA GLY A 115 -20.83 -2.50 2.47
C GLY A 115 -19.84 -3.43 3.20
N TRP A 116 -20.18 -3.86 4.41
CA TRP A 116 -19.29 -4.70 5.24
C TRP A 116 -18.92 -6.01 4.53
N TYR A 117 -19.89 -6.68 3.91
CA TYR A 117 -19.70 -8.01 3.31
C TYR A 117 -18.66 -8.02 2.19
N ARG A 118 -18.73 -7.06 1.23
CA ARG A 118 -17.75 -7.03 0.13
C ARG A 118 -16.36 -6.60 0.62
N TRP A 119 -16.29 -5.75 1.65
CA TRP A 119 -15.02 -5.40 2.29
C TRP A 119 -14.40 -6.60 2.99
N SER A 120 -15.18 -7.40 3.71
CA SER A 120 -14.70 -8.63 4.33
C SER A 120 -14.16 -9.62 3.29
N LEU A 121 -14.86 -9.80 2.16
CA LEU A 121 -14.37 -10.63 1.05
C LEU A 121 -13.08 -10.08 0.43
N ALA A 122 -13.00 -8.77 0.22
CA ALA A 122 -11.79 -8.13 -0.31
C ALA A 122 -10.61 -8.28 0.64
N LEU A 123 -10.82 -8.17 1.96
CA LEU A 123 -9.79 -8.38 2.97
C LEU A 123 -9.31 -9.84 2.99
N CYS A 124 -10.22 -10.82 2.89
CA CYS A 124 -9.85 -12.23 2.78
C CYS A 124 -9.00 -12.49 1.52
N ALA A 125 -9.36 -11.89 0.38
CA ALA A 125 -8.56 -11.99 -0.84
C ALA A 125 -7.18 -11.33 -0.67
N LEU A 126 -7.14 -10.11 -0.14
CA LEU A 126 -5.88 -9.39 0.10
C LEU A 126 -4.94 -10.13 1.06
N ALA A 127 -5.48 -10.84 2.06
CA ALA A 127 -4.69 -11.66 2.97
C ALA A 127 -4.05 -12.89 2.27
N LEU A 128 -4.60 -13.36 1.15
CA LEU A 128 -4.01 -14.41 0.32
C LEU A 128 -3.01 -13.87 -0.70
N PHE A 129 -3.11 -12.58 -1.05
CA PHE A 129 -2.20 -11.92 -1.98
C PHE A 129 -0.78 -11.86 -1.40
N GLU A 130 0.13 -12.67 -1.94
CA GLU A 130 1.45 -12.90 -1.37
C GLU A 130 2.26 -11.63 -1.15
N PRO A 131 2.35 -10.67 -2.10
CA PRO A 131 3.11 -9.44 -1.85
C PRO A 131 2.65 -8.66 -0.61
N LEU A 132 1.33 -8.67 -0.35
CA LEU A 132 0.77 -8.00 0.82
C LEU A 132 1.01 -8.82 2.07
N ARG A 133 0.72 -10.13 2.03
CA ARG A 133 1.00 -11.04 3.14
C ARG A 133 2.45 -10.95 3.58
N ASP A 134 3.39 -11.02 2.63
CA ASP A 134 4.83 -10.92 2.91
C ASP A 134 5.17 -9.54 3.48
N THR A 135 4.55 -8.46 2.99
CA THR A 135 4.76 -7.12 3.59
C THR A 135 4.41 -7.10 5.08
N PHE A 136 3.28 -7.70 5.48
CA PHE A 136 2.90 -7.81 6.88
C PHE A 136 3.81 -8.77 7.66
N SER A 137 4.14 -9.94 7.09
CA SER A 137 4.98 -10.96 7.71
C SER A 137 6.42 -10.51 7.94
N PHE A 138 6.99 -9.70 7.05
CA PHE A 138 8.32 -9.09 7.21
C PHE A 138 8.28 -7.85 8.13
N GLY A 139 7.12 -7.21 8.28
CA GLY A 139 6.97 -5.93 8.97
C GLY A 139 7.48 -4.74 8.14
N GLN A 140 7.32 -4.83 6.82
CA GLN A 140 7.71 -3.84 5.83
C GLN A 140 6.76 -2.63 5.82
N VAL A 141 7.25 -1.50 5.31
CA VAL A 141 6.50 -0.23 5.26
C VAL A 141 5.91 0.08 3.87
N ASN A 142 6.01 -0.85 2.91
CA ASN A 142 5.65 -0.57 1.51
C ASN A 142 4.18 -0.13 1.34
N VAL A 143 3.25 -0.65 2.14
CA VAL A 143 1.84 -0.23 2.10
C VAL A 143 1.67 1.21 2.59
N VAL A 144 2.46 1.64 3.58
CA VAL A 144 2.50 3.04 4.03
C VAL A 144 2.96 3.95 2.90
N LEU A 145 4.05 3.58 2.21
CA LEU A 145 4.57 4.34 1.07
C LEU A 145 3.55 4.42 -0.06
N LEU A 146 2.88 3.30 -0.37
CA LEU A 146 1.82 3.25 -1.36
C LEU A 146 0.64 4.14 -0.96
N ALA A 147 0.23 4.15 0.31
CA ALA A 147 -0.85 5.01 0.81
C ALA A 147 -0.52 6.50 0.65
N LEU A 148 0.71 6.91 0.97
CA LEU A 148 1.18 8.29 0.80
C LEU A 148 1.11 8.72 -0.67
N VAL A 149 1.67 7.90 -1.56
CA VAL A 149 1.74 8.17 -3.00
C VAL A 149 0.34 8.16 -3.64
N LEU A 150 -0.53 7.21 -3.28
CA LEU A 150 -1.91 7.17 -3.79
C LEU A 150 -2.78 8.31 -3.25
N THR A 151 -2.49 8.81 -2.04
CA THR A 151 -3.17 10.01 -1.53
C THR A 151 -2.89 11.22 -2.42
N ASP A 152 -1.65 11.41 -2.88
CA ASP A 152 -1.31 12.43 -3.87
C ASP A 152 -2.03 12.20 -5.20
N ALA A 153 -2.09 10.96 -5.69
CA ALA A 153 -2.84 10.62 -6.89
C ALA A 153 -4.32 11.00 -6.76
N ARG A 154 -4.93 10.79 -5.58
CA ARG A 154 -6.32 11.16 -5.29
C ARG A 154 -6.51 12.69 -5.25
N LEU A 155 -5.55 13.44 -4.71
CA LEU A 155 -5.55 14.90 -4.71
C LEU A 155 -5.48 15.45 -6.13
N LEU A 156 -4.62 14.89 -6.98
CA LEU A 156 -4.53 15.23 -8.39
C LEU A 156 -5.84 14.93 -9.14
N ALA A 157 -6.41 13.74 -8.92
CA ALA A 157 -7.66 13.31 -9.54
C ALA A 157 -8.91 14.08 -9.05
N SER A 158 -8.84 14.78 -7.92
CA SER A 158 -9.95 15.59 -7.38
C SER A 158 -9.85 17.08 -7.70
N GLY A 159 -8.88 17.49 -8.52
CA GLY A 159 -8.62 18.91 -8.80
C GLY A 159 -7.95 19.65 -7.63
N ARG A 160 -7.59 18.95 -6.56
CA ARG A 160 -6.89 19.49 -5.39
C ARG A 160 -5.37 19.39 -5.53
N GLY A 161 -4.88 19.41 -6.77
CA GLY A 161 -3.47 19.19 -7.10
C GLY A 161 -2.50 20.20 -6.46
N ARG A 162 -2.97 21.36 -6.00
CA ARG A 162 -2.17 22.31 -5.21
C ARG A 162 -1.69 21.73 -3.87
N TRP A 163 -2.33 20.68 -3.36
CA TRP A 163 -1.97 20.00 -2.12
C TRP A 163 -1.14 18.73 -2.36
N ALA A 164 -1.07 18.25 -3.60
CA ALA A 164 -0.35 17.03 -3.94
C ALA A 164 1.18 17.23 -3.93
N GLY A 165 1.90 16.13 -3.72
CA GLY A 165 3.35 16.02 -3.82
C GLY A 165 4.02 15.68 -2.49
N ALA A 166 3.43 16.09 -1.36
CA ALA A 166 4.03 15.87 -0.05
C ALA A 166 4.15 14.38 0.31
N GLY A 167 3.12 13.58 0.01
CA GLY A 167 3.14 12.14 0.27
C GLY A 167 4.21 11.43 -0.56
N THR A 168 4.34 11.84 -1.82
CA THR A 168 5.34 11.33 -2.78
C THR A 168 6.76 11.67 -2.33
N GLY A 169 6.98 12.92 -1.92
CA GLY A 169 8.26 13.37 -1.39
C GLY A 169 8.66 12.61 -0.12
N LEU A 170 7.74 12.46 0.82
CA LEU A 170 7.97 11.70 2.05
C LEU A 170 8.27 10.23 1.75
N ALA A 171 7.51 9.60 0.85
CA ALA A 171 7.74 8.23 0.45
C ALA A 171 9.13 8.04 -0.18
N ALA A 172 9.54 8.96 -1.07
CA ALA A 172 10.85 8.94 -1.73
C ALA A 172 12.02 9.11 -0.75
N ALA A 173 11.83 9.89 0.32
CA ALA A 173 12.83 10.05 1.37
C ALA A 173 12.91 8.87 2.34
N ILE A 174 11.81 8.14 2.56
CA ILE A 174 11.82 6.91 3.36
C ILE A 174 12.43 5.76 2.56
N LYS A 175 12.15 5.67 1.26
CA LYS A 175 12.69 4.65 0.37
C LYS A 175 12.85 5.26 -1.01
N LEU A 176 14.03 5.10 -1.62
CA LEU A 176 14.37 5.85 -2.83
C LEU A 176 13.48 5.50 -4.04
N THR A 177 12.96 4.27 -4.11
CA THR A 177 12.16 3.77 -5.24
C THR A 177 10.96 4.68 -5.62
N PRO A 178 10.15 5.18 -4.66
CA PRO A 178 9.12 6.19 -4.94
C PRO A 178 9.57 7.49 -5.62
N ALA A 179 10.86 7.80 -5.73
CA ALA A 179 11.34 8.98 -6.46
C ALA A 179 10.89 8.99 -7.94
N LEU A 180 10.64 7.82 -8.55
CA LEU A 180 10.11 7.72 -9.92
C LEU A 180 8.75 8.42 -10.07
N PHE A 181 7.94 8.50 -9.01
CA PHE A 181 6.67 9.25 -9.03
C PHE A 181 6.88 10.76 -9.13
N ILE A 182 8.01 11.31 -8.67
CA ILE A 182 8.36 12.71 -8.94
C ILE A 182 8.59 12.90 -10.45
N GLY A 183 9.27 11.94 -11.09
CA GLY A 183 9.42 11.88 -12.55
C GLY A 183 8.06 11.84 -13.26
N LEU A 184 7.12 11.02 -12.79
CA LEU A 184 5.74 11.02 -13.31
C LEU A 184 5.10 12.41 -13.25
N LEU A 185 5.23 13.11 -12.11
CA LEU A 185 4.64 14.44 -11.94
C LEU A 185 5.24 15.45 -12.94
N LEU A 186 6.54 15.38 -13.20
CA LEU A 186 7.22 16.20 -14.21
C LEU A 186 6.72 15.87 -15.63
N LEU A 187 6.66 14.59 -15.99
CA LEU A 187 6.17 14.13 -17.30
C LEU A 187 4.71 14.53 -17.55
N ALA A 188 3.89 14.54 -16.50
CA ALA A 188 2.50 14.97 -16.54
C ALA A 188 2.31 16.51 -16.46
N GLY A 189 3.40 17.28 -16.51
CA GLY A 189 3.37 18.75 -16.44
C GLY A 189 2.93 19.32 -15.08
N ARG A 190 2.89 18.51 -14.01
CA ARG A 190 2.49 18.92 -12.66
C ARG A 190 3.67 19.49 -11.88
N ARG A 191 4.32 20.52 -12.44
CA ARG A 191 5.55 21.13 -11.91
C ARG A 191 5.45 21.55 -10.45
N ARG A 192 4.32 22.12 -10.01
CA ARG A 192 4.12 22.51 -8.60
C ARG A 192 4.10 21.32 -7.64
N ALA A 193 3.44 20.22 -8.03
CA ALA A 193 3.39 19.02 -7.22
C ALA A 193 4.77 18.32 -7.20
N ALA A 194 5.47 18.28 -8.34
CA ALA A 194 6.84 17.78 -8.41
C ALA A 194 7.78 18.60 -7.53
N ALA A 195 7.75 19.93 -7.63
CA ALA A 195 8.56 20.83 -6.80
C ALA A 195 8.26 20.64 -5.31
N ARG A 196 7.00 20.49 -4.91
CA ARG A 196 6.65 20.17 -3.52
C ARG A 196 7.19 18.80 -3.11
N ALA A 197 7.06 17.78 -3.94
CA ALA A 197 7.59 16.45 -3.63
C ALA A 197 9.10 16.48 -3.43
N THR A 198 9.82 17.13 -4.35
CA THR A 198 11.27 17.34 -4.24
C THR A 198 11.63 18.14 -3.00
N ALA A 199 10.92 19.22 -2.70
CA ALA A 199 11.18 20.06 -1.53
C ALA A 199 10.94 19.31 -0.22
N VAL A 200 9.86 18.53 -0.11
CA VAL A 200 9.58 17.69 1.06
C VAL A 200 10.66 16.63 1.22
N ALA A 201 11.01 15.91 0.15
CA ALA A 201 12.08 14.91 0.19
C ALA A 201 13.41 15.53 0.64
N ALA A 202 13.81 16.64 0.01
CA ALA A 202 15.04 17.35 0.35
C ALA A 202 15.04 17.86 1.80
N ALA A 203 13.93 18.43 2.28
CA ALA A 203 13.83 18.95 3.65
C ALA A 203 13.98 17.86 4.70
N VAL A 204 13.30 16.71 4.53
CA VAL A 204 13.39 15.62 5.51
C VAL A 204 14.71 14.84 5.40
N THR A 205 15.30 14.76 4.19
CA THR A 205 16.66 14.25 4.02
C THR A 205 17.69 15.18 4.68
N ALA A 206 17.55 16.50 4.55
CA ALA A 206 18.40 17.46 5.23
C ALA A 206 18.25 17.38 6.75
N LEU A 207 17.01 17.22 7.26
CA LEU A 207 16.77 16.95 8.68
C LEU A 207 17.53 15.71 9.15
N ALA A 208 17.49 14.62 8.39
CA ALA A 208 18.23 13.41 8.75
C ALA A 208 19.76 13.62 8.73
N ALA A 209 20.26 14.47 7.82
CA ALA A 209 21.66 14.87 7.80
C ALA A 209 22.06 15.76 8.99
N LEU A 210 21.13 16.51 9.58
CA LEU A 210 21.36 17.24 10.82
C LEU A 210 21.34 16.31 12.05
N VAL A 211 20.48 15.29 12.05
CA VAL A 211 20.38 14.31 13.14
C VAL A 211 21.59 13.38 13.18
N ASP A 212 22.01 12.85 12.03
CA ASP A 212 23.22 12.03 11.90
C ASP A 212 23.96 12.37 10.59
N PRO A 213 24.91 13.32 10.63
CA PRO A 213 25.70 13.71 9.48
C PRO A 213 26.58 12.58 8.94
N ALA A 214 27.10 11.73 9.82
CA ALA A 214 28.03 10.66 9.44
C ALA A 214 27.29 9.53 8.70
N ALA A 215 26.15 9.08 9.23
CA ALA A 215 25.29 8.13 8.55
C ALA A 215 24.80 8.67 7.21
N SER A 216 24.43 9.95 7.15
CA SER A 216 24.00 10.58 5.89
C SER A 216 25.11 10.63 4.85
N ARG A 217 26.32 11.04 5.23
CA ARG A 217 27.49 11.01 4.34
C ARG A 217 27.76 9.58 3.84
N PHE A 218 27.77 8.61 4.73
CA PHE A 218 27.99 7.21 4.39
C PHE A 218 26.93 6.67 3.43
N TYR A 219 25.66 7.03 3.63
CA TYR A 219 24.57 6.58 2.78
C TYR A 219 24.75 7.03 1.34
N TRP A 220 24.90 8.34 1.12
CA TRP A 220 24.94 8.93 -0.21
C TRP A 220 26.24 8.66 -0.96
N THR A 221 27.35 8.43 -0.26
CA THR A 221 28.67 8.21 -0.89
C THR A 221 29.04 6.74 -1.04
N ARG A 222 28.51 5.84 -0.22
CA ARG A 222 28.89 4.41 -0.21
C ARG A 222 27.68 3.49 -0.25
N ALA A 223 26.79 3.58 0.74
CA ALA A 223 25.70 2.61 0.91
C ALA A 223 24.80 2.47 -0.32
N LEU A 224 24.45 3.60 -0.93
CA LEU A 224 23.55 3.64 -2.08
C LEU A 224 24.12 2.89 -3.30
N TRP A 225 25.44 2.86 -3.44
CA TRP A 225 26.13 2.29 -4.59
C TRP A 225 26.52 0.81 -4.39
N ASP A 226 26.41 0.32 -3.16
CA ASP A 226 26.68 -1.07 -2.80
C ASP A 226 25.38 -1.89 -2.73
N THR A 227 24.93 -2.33 -3.90
CA THR A 227 23.72 -3.17 -4.02
C THR A 227 23.86 -4.53 -3.33
N GLY A 228 25.09 -5.01 -3.12
CA GLY A 228 25.37 -6.27 -2.44
C GLY A 228 24.92 -6.29 -0.98
N ARG A 229 24.79 -5.13 -0.34
CA ARG A 229 24.25 -5.00 1.03
C ARG A 229 22.75 -5.24 1.12
N VAL A 230 22.03 -5.00 0.04
CA VAL A 230 20.58 -5.18 -0.01
C VAL A 230 20.24 -6.65 -0.14
N GLY A 231 21.00 -7.39 -0.95
CA GLY A 231 20.87 -8.83 -1.09
C GLY A 231 21.54 -9.38 -2.34
N ARG A 232 21.35 -10.68 -2.55
CA ARG A 232 21.78 -11.38 -3.77
C ARG A 232 20.89 -11.01 -4.95
N LEU A 233 21.49 -10.64 -6.08
CA LEU A 233 20.75 -10.23 -7.28
C LEU A 233 20.02 -11.41 -7.94
N ASP A 234 20.64 -12.58 -7.95
CA ASP A 234 20.13 -13.82 -8.55
C ASP A 234 19.05 -14.50 -7.70
N TYR A 235 18.91 -14.11 -6.42
CA TYR A 235 17.94 -14.73 -5.50
C TYR A 235 16.51 -14.70 -6.07
N VAL A 236 15.81 -15.83 -5.98
CA VAL A 236 14.51 -16.04 -6.63
C VAL A 236 13.45 -15.01 -6.25
N SER A 237 13.50 -14.48 -5.01
CA SER A 237 12.58 -13.43 -4.58
C SER A 237 12.79 -12.10 -5.31
N ASN A 238 13.95 -11.87 -5.95
CA ASN A 238 14.22 -10.67 -6.73
C ASN A 238 13.48 -10.69 -8.09
N GLN A 239 12.29 -10.11 -8.11
CA GLN A 239 11.40 -9.97 -9.26
C GLN A 239 11.60 -8.63 -10.00
N SER A 240 12.86 -8.32 -10.33
CA SER A 240 13.26 -7.17 -11.15
C SER A 240 13.90 -7.61 -12.46
N LEU A 241 14.05 -6.70 -13.42
CA LEU A 241 14.79 -7.00 -14.66
C LEU A 241 16.27 -7.33 -14.37
N GLN A 242 16.88 -6.70 -13.37
CA GLN A 242 18.24 -7.07 -12.94
C GLN A 242 18.29 -8.49 -12.38
N GLY A 243 17.26 -8.92 -11.64
CA GLY A 243 17.16 -10.29 -11.13
C GLY A 243 17.09 -11.33 -12.25
N VAL A 244 16.31 -11.05 -13.30
CA VAL A 244 16.25 -11.90 -14.50
C VAL A 244 17.65 -12.04 -15.11
N LEU A 245 18.32 -10.92 -15.37
CA LEU A 245 19.64 -10.93 -15.99
C LEU A 245 20.69 -11.63 -15.12
N ALA A 246 20.66 -11.40 -13.80
CA ALA A 246 21.55 -12.07 -12.86
C ALA A 246 21.37 -13.59 -12.85
N ARG A 247 20.13 -14.10 -12.95
CA ARG A 247 19.85 -15.55 -13.06
C ARG A 247 20.30 -16.15 -14.40
N LEU A 248 20.48 -15.32 -15.44
CA LEU A 248 21.08 -15.73 -16.71
C LEU A 248 22.62 -15.65 -16.71
N GLY A 249 23.25 -15.29 -15.59
CA GLY A 249 24.69 -15.03 -15.50
C GLY A 249 25.10 -13.63 -16.00
N GLU A 250 24.17 -12.85 -16.52
CA GLU A 250 24.38 -11.49 -17.06
C GLU A 250 24.23 -10.44 -15.96
N SER A 251 25.22 -10.34 -15.07
CA SER A 251 25.23 -9.31 -14.01
C SER A 251 25.78 -7.95 -14.49
N GLY A 252 26.13 -7.84 -15.78
CA GLY A 252 26.73 -6.65 -16.38
C GLY A 252 25.82 -5.42 -16.39
N ARG A 253 26.40 -4.26 -16.09
CA ARG A 253 25.69 -2.96 -16.09
C ARG A 253 25.08 -2.54 -17.44
N PRO A 254 25.68 -2.83 -18.62
CA PRO A 254 25.16 -2.31 -19.90
C PRO A 254 23.78 -2.87 -20.27
N LEU A 255 23.60 -4.18 -20.20
CA LEU A 255 22.35 -4.82 -20.59
C LEU A 255 21.20 -4.41 -19.67
N TRP A 256 21.47 -4.31 -18.38
CA TRP A 256 20.52 -3.77 -17.42
C TRP A 256 20.17 -2.31 -17.71
N ALA A 257 21.15 -1.47 -18.01
CA ALA A 257 20.90 -0.06 -18.35
C ALA A 257 20.02 0.07 -19.61
N LEU A 258 20.22 -0.77 -20.62
CA LEU A 258 19.35 -0.83 -21.81
C LEU A 258 17.93 -1.27 -21.46
N ALA A 259 17.78 -2.31 -20.64
CA ALA A 259 16.47 -2.79 -20.18
C ALA A 259 15.74 -1.73 -19.34
N VAL A 260 16.46 -1.02 -18.46
CA VAL A 260 15.95 0.12 -17.69
C VAL A 260 15.51 1.24 -18.64
N LEU A 261 16.35 1.63 -19.60
CA LEU A 261 16.02 2.69 -20.55
C LEU A 261 14.77 2.36 -21.36
N GLY A 262 14.67 1.14 -21.91
CA GLY A 262 13.47 0.69 -22.63
C GLY A 262 12.22 0.72 -21.76
N THR A 263 12.34 0.24 -20.52
CA THR A 263 11.25 0.26 -19.52
C THR A 263 10.82 1.69 -19.20
N LEU A 264 11.75 2.61 -18.99
CA LEU A 264 11.47 4.02 -18.71
C LEU A 264 10.86 4.73 -19.92
N CYS A 265 11.25 4.40 -21.15
CA CYS A 265 10.64 4.94 -22.36
C CYS A 265 9.16 4.52 -22.47
N VAL A 266 8.85 3.23 -22.31
CA VAL A 266 7.46 2.73 -22.31
C VAL A 266 6.67 3.36 -21.17
N TRP A 267 7.24 3.36 -19.96
CA TRP A 267 6.63 3.99 -18.79
C TRP A 267 6.32 5.47 -19.04
N ALA A 268 7.28 6.25 -19.53
CA ALA A 268 7.10 7.67 -19.77
C ALA A 268 6.00 7.94 -20.80
N TRP A 269 5.99 7.20 -21.90
CA TRP A 269 4.97 7.30 -22.94
C TRP A 269 3.56 6.98 -22.40
N ARG A 270 3.38 5.81 -21.78
CA ARG A 270 2.06 5.33 -21.33
C ARG A 270 1.55 6.12 -20.13
N SER A 271 2.41 6.42 -19.16
CA SER A 271 2.02 7.16 -17.96
C SER A 271 1.67 8.61 -18.28
N ARG A 272 2.39 9.27 -19.20
CA ARG A 272 2.05 10.60 -19.71
C ARG A 272 0.69 10.58 -20.41
N ARG A 273 0.44 9.59 -21.28
CA ARG A 273 -0.86 9.43 -21.95
C ARG A 273 -2.00 9.25 -20.95
N ALA A 274 -1.83 8.40 -19.94
CA ALA A 274 -2.81 8.20 -18.88
C ALA A 274 -3.05 9.49 -18.07
N ALA A 275 -2.00 10.21 -17.71
CA ALA A 275 -2.10 11.46 -16.96
C ALA A 275 -2.78 12.59 -17.75
N LEU A 276 -2.50 12.70 -19.06
CA LEU A 276 -3.17 13.65 -19.97
C LEU A 276 -4.66 13.33 -20.11
N ALA A 277 -5.04 12.04 -20.08
CA ALA A 277 -6.43 11.61 -20.04
C ALA A 277 -7.10 11.77 -18.65
N GLY A 278 -6.38 12.30 -17.65
CA GLY A 278 -6.88 12.45 -16.28
C GLY A 278 -6.97 11.15 -15.48
N ASP A 279 -6.46 10.04 -16.01
CA ASP A 279 -6.47 8.73 -15.37
C ASP A 279 -5.24 8.54 -14.48
N TRP A 280 -5.23 9.29 -13.36
CA TRP A 280 -4.14 9.25 -12.38
C TRP A 280 -3.95 7.88 -11.75
N THR A 281 -5.00 7.07 -11.62
CA THR A 281 -4.86 5.71 -11.09
C THR A 281 -4.04 4.84 -12.03
N ALA A 282 -4.30 4.88 -13.34
CA ALA A 282 -3.48 4.16 -14.32
C ALA A 282 -2.06 4.72 -14.41
N ALA A 283 -1.88 6.04 -14.40
CA ALA A 283 -0.56 6.65 -14.42
C ALA A 283 0.32 6.23 -13.23
N PHE A 284 -0.24 6.19 -12.03
CA PHE A 284 0.44 5.73 -10.82
C PHE A 284 0.64 4.20 -10.80
N ALA A 285 -0.32 3.42 -11.33
CA ALA A 285 -0.18 1.96 -11.47
C ALA A 285 1.00 1.59 -12.38
N LEU A 286 1.10 2.24 -13.56
CA LEU A 286 2.22 2.07 -14.47
C LEU A 286 3.56 2.46 -13.84
N THR A 287 3.55 3.51 -13.00
CA THR A 287 4.75 3.97 -12.29
C THR A 287 5.19 2.99 -11.21
N GLY A 288 4.25 2.40 -10.47
CA GLY A 288 4.55 1.31 -9.54
C GLY A 288 5.15 0.09 -10.24
N ALA A 289 4.57 -0.33 -11.36
CA ALA A 289 5.10 -1.44 -12.16
C ALA A 289 6.51 -1.14 -12.71
N ALA A 290 6.71 0.05 -13.27
CA ALA A 290 8.02 0.47 -13.77
C ALA A 290 9.07 0.52 -12.65
N ALA A 291 8.72 1.06 -11.47
CA ALA A 291 9.62 1.13 -10.33
C ALA A 291 10.08 -0.26 -9.85
N CYS A 292 9.18 -1.26 -9.88
CA CYS A 292 9.52 -2.66 -9.59
C CYS A 292 10.45 -3.28 -10.65
N LEU A 293 10.26 -2.96 -11.93
CA LEU A 293 11.08 -3.51 -13.01
C LEU A 293 12.50 -2.94 -13.03
N VAL A 294 12.64 -1.63 -12.82
CA VAL A 294 13.93 -0.92 -12.94
C VAL A 294 14.78 -0.94 -11.67
N SER A 295 14.20 -1.29 -10.52
CA SER A 295 14.97 -1.44 -9.27
C SER A 295 16.01 -2.55 -9.42
N PRO A 296 17.23 -2.42 -8.88
CA PRO A 296 18.22 -3.51 -8.88
C PRO A 296 17.69 -4.75 -8.16
N ILE A 297 16.89 -4.54 -7.12
CA ILE A 297 16.28 -5.59 -6.32
C ILE A 297 14.81 -5.24 -6.08
N THR A 298 13.92 -6.15 -6.45
CA THR A 298 12.49 -6.12 -6.16
C THR A 298 12.09 -7.42 -5.51
N TRP A 299 12.22 -7.52 -4.19
CA TRP A 299 11.59 -8.59 -3.41
C TRP A 299 10.09 -8.72 -3.67
N VAL A 300 9.56 -9.94 -3.49
CA VAL A 300 8.13 -10.24 -3.68
C VAL A 300 7.23 -9.27 -2.90
N HIS A 301 7.59 -8.91 -1.67
CA HIS A 301 6.83 -7.95 -0.87
C HIS A 301 6.79 -6.52 -1.43
N HIS A 302 7.67 -6.15 -2.37
CA HIS A 302 7.57 -4.87 -3.07
C HIS A 302 6.42 -4.86 -4.08
N LEU A 303 5.96 -6.02 -4.56
CA LEU A 303 4.91 -6.09 -5.58
C LEU A 303 3.52 -5.65 -5.08
N VAL A 304 3.39 -5.20 -3.82
CA VAL A 304 2.22 -4.40 -3.38
C VAL A 304 2.01 -3.15 -4.24
N TRP A 305 3.06 -2.64 -4.88
CA TRP A 305 2.98 -1.55 -5.87
C TRP A 305 2.14 -1.90 -7.11
N LEU A 306 1.77 -3.18 -7.31
CA LEU A 306 0.87 -3.62 -8.38
C LEU A 306 -0.62 -3.53 -7.99
N LEU A 307 -0.98 -3.30 -6.73
CA LEU A 307 -2.37 -3.18 -6.29
C LEU A 307 -3.20 -2.17 -7.12
N PRO A 308 -2.67 -0.98 -7.49
CA PRO A 308 -3.39 -0.06 -8.36
C PRO A 308 -3.68 -0.63 -9.76
N SER A 309 -2.81 -1.50 -10.29
CA SER A 309 -3.00 -2.16 -11.58
C SER A 309 -4.24 -3.05 -11.59
N PHE A 310 -4.48 -3.80 -10.51
CA PHE A 310 -5.71 -4.59 -10.34
C PHE A 310 -6.95 -3.70 -10.31
N ALA A 311 -6.91 -2.57 -9.61
CA ALA A 311 -8.02 -1.62 -9.60
C ALA A 311 -8.32 -1.08 -11.00
N VAL A 312 -7.29 -0.81 -11.81
CA VAL A 312 -7.43 -0.37 -13.21
C VAL A 312 -8.04 -1.46 -14.08
N LEU A 313 -7.55 -2.70 -14.01
CA LEU A 313 -8.10 -3.84 -14.75
C LEU A 313 -9.58 -4.08 -14.41
N LEU A 314 -9.93 -4.05 -13.13
CA LEU A 314 -11.31 -4.25 -12.66
C LEU A 314 -12.24 -3.13 -13.13
N ARG A 315 -11.79 -1.86 -13.10
CA ARG A 315 -12.53 -0.70 -13.62
C ARG A 315 -12.75 -0.80 -15.13
N ALA A 316 -11.76 -1.30 -15.86
CA ALA A 316 -11.81 -1.49 -17.30
C ALA A 316 -12.56 -2.76 -17.74
N GLY A 317 -13.10 -3.55 -16.81
CA GLY A 317 -13.91 -4.74 -17.11
C GLY A 317 -13.09 -6.02 -17.34
N HIS A 318 -11.76 -5.98 -17.26
CA HIS A 318 -10.87 -7.13 -17.46
C HIS A 318 -10.78 -8.01 -16.20
N ARG A 319 -11.94 -8.48 -15.71
CA ARG A 319 -12.05 -9.24 -14.45
C ARG A 319 -11.35 -10.60 -14.50
N LEU A 320 -11.40 -11.27 -15.65
CA LEU A 320 -10.73 -12.56 -15.84
C LEU A 320 -9.21 -12.42 -15.77
N VAL A 321 -8.66 -11.42 -16.46
CA VAL A 321 -7.22 -11.11 -16.42
C VAL A 321 -6.81 -10.73 -15.00
N ALA A 322 -7.56 -9.83 -14.34
CA ALA A 322 -7.29 -9.45 -12.95
C ALA A 322 -7.32 -10.68 -12.01
N GLY A 323 -8.32 -11.56 -12.16
CA GLY A 323 -8.46 -12.77 -11.36
C GLY A 323 -7.32 -13.77 -11.59
N ALA A 324 -6.94 -14.01 -12.85
CA ALA A 324 -5.85 -14.91 -13.20
C ALA A 324 -4.50 -14.43 -12.66
N LEU A 325 -4.15 -13.17 -12.89
CA LEU A 325 -2.91 -12.57 -12.38
C LEU A 325 -2.88 -12.58 -10.84
N TYR A 326 -4.00 -12.26 -10.21
CA TYR A 326 -4.15 -12.33 -8.76
C TYR A 326 -3.93 -13.75 -8.24
N ALA A 327 -4.53 -14.76 -8.88
CA ALA A 327 -4.40 -16.15 -8.45
C ALA A 327 -2.92 -16.59 -8.47
N VAL A 328 -2.20 -16.27 -9.54
CA VAL A 328 -0.76 -16.55 -9.67
C VAL A 328 0.07 -15.84 -8.59
N LEU A 329 -0.29 -14.61 -8.22
CA LEU A 329 0.36 -13.88 -7.12
C LEU A 329 -0.10 -14.32 -5.72
N CYS A 330 -0.94 -15.34 -5.60
CA CYS A 330 -1.27 -15.97 -4.31
C CYS A 330 -0.55 -17.31 -4.12
N THR A 331 0.03 -17.89 -5.18
CA THR A 331 0.53 -19.28 -5.15
C THR A 331 1.93 -19.44 -4.59
N SER A 332 2.75 -18.40 -4.51
CA SER A 332 4.17 -18.54 -4.17
C SER A 332 4.92 -19.46 -5.13
N VAL A 333 4.44 -19.57 -6.38
CA VAL A 333 4.98 -20.49 -7.38
C VAL A 333 6.44 -20.22 -7.74
N VAL A 334 6.89 -18.96 -7.65
CA VAL A 334 8.30 -18.61 -7.93
C VAL A 334 9.27 -19.35 -7.02
N TRP A 335 8.85 -19.72 -5.81
CA TRP A 335 9.67 -20.41 -4.82
C TRP A 335 9.96 -21.87 -5.18
N LEU A 336 9.29 -22.45 -6.19
CA LEU A 336 9.64 -23.77 -6.72
C LEU A 336 11.05 -23.81 -7.31
N TRP A 337 11.58 -22.65 -7.73
CA TRP A 337 12.94 -22.47 -8.26
C TRP A 337 13.88 -21.82 -7.23
N PHE A 338 13.65 -22.10 -5.94
CA PHE A 338 14.53 -21.59 -4.89
C PHE A 338 15.94 -22.19 -4.95
N ASP A 339 16.04 -23.51 -5.17
CA ASP A 339 17.31 -24.22 -5.20
C ASP A 339 18.02 -24.09 -6.56
N ASP A 340 17.26 -24.18 -7.66
CA ASP A 340 17.76 -24.00 -9.01
C ASP A 340 16.77 -23.22 -9.88
N ALA A 341 17.24 -22.13 -10.48
CA ALA A 341 16.48 -21.27 -11.37
C ALA A 341 17.05 -21.26 -12.81
N SER A 342 17.93 -22.22 -13.12
CA SER A 342 18.51 -22.41 -14.45
C SER A 342 17.51 -23.01 -15.44
N GLY A 343 17.88 -23.06 -16.72
CA GLY A 343 17.04 -23.64 -17.76
C GLY A 343 15.85 -22.77 -18.18
N LEU A 344 15.07 -23.29 -19.12
CA LEU A 344 13.92 -22.58 -19.70
C LEU A 344 12.74 -22.47 -18.71
N ASP A 345 12.48 -23.54 -17.95
CA ASP A 345 11.46 -23.56 -16.92
C ASP A 345 11.83 -22.62 -15.76
N GLY A 346 13.10 -22.59 -15.33
CA GLY A 346 13.61 -21.62 -14.37
C GLY A 346 13.50 -20.19 -14.90
N PHE A 347 13.89 -19.92 -16.14
CA PHE A 347 13.74 -18.60 -16.76
C PHE A 347 12.28 -18.12 -16.80
N LEU A 348 11.33 -19.00 -17.10
CA LEU A 348 9.91 -18.62 -17.16
C LEU A 348 9.27 -18.56 -15.77
N GLY A 349 9.50 -19.57 -14.94
CA GLY A 349 8.87 -19.79 -13.65
C GLY A 349 9.43 -18.89 -12.55
N SER A 350 10.75 -18.86 -12.37
CA SER A 350 11.41 -18.04 -11.34
C SER A 350 11.19 -16.54 -11.56
N ASN A 351 10.93 -16.11 -12.79
CA ASN A 351 10.70 -14.71 -13.17
C ASN A 351 9.22 -14.38 -13.41
N LEU A 352 8.30 -15.28 -13.07
CA LEU A 352 6.88 -15.15 -13.42
C LEU A 352 6.27 -13.83 -12.95
N TYR A 353 6.61 -13.34 -11.76
CA TYR A 353 6.07 -12.07 -11.26
C TYR A 353 6.69 -10.86 -11.97
N THR A 354 7.94 -10.98 -12.43
CA THR A 354 8.57 -9.99 -13.32
C THR A 354 7.83 -9.94 -14.67
N TRP A 355 7.47 -11.09 -15.25
CA TRP A 355 6.70 -11.16 -16.50
C TRP A 355 5.30 -10.59 -16.36
N ILE A 356 4.62 -10.87 -15.24
CA ILE A 356 3.33 -10.23 -14.93
C ILE A 356 3.50 -8.71 -14.85
N THR A 357 4.54 -8.24 -14.16
CA THR A 357 4.80 -6.80 -14.01
C THR A 357 5.09 -6.13 -15.35
N LEU A 358 5.88 -6.76 -16.22
CA LEU A 358 6.16 -6.29 -17.57
C LEU A 358 4.90 -6.29 -18.44
N GLY A 359 4.10 -7.36 -18.39
CA GLY A 359 2.82 -7.45 -19.09
C GLY A 359 1.84 -6.37 -18.64
N LEU A 360 1.78 -6.04 -17.35
CA LEU A 360 1.02 -4.90 -16.84
C LEU A 360 1.58 -3.57 -17.38
N LEU A 361 2.90 -3.36 -17.35
CA LEU A 361 3.51 -2.14 -17.88
C LEU A 361 3.21 -1.94 -19.38
N LEU A 362 3.15 -3.02 -20.16
CA LEU A 362 2.88 -2.97 -21.61
C LEU A 362 1.38 -2.90 -21.95
N GLY A 363 0.54 -3.63 -21.21
CA GLY A 363 -0.84 -3.92 -21.58
C GLY A 363 -1.93 -3.30 -20.69
N LEU A 364 -1.60 -2.71 -19.53
CA LEU A 364 -2.61 -2.16 -18.62
C LEU A 364 -3.51 -1.12 -19.32
N PRO A 365 -4.85 -1.23 -19.31
CA PRO A 365 -5.70 -0.30 -20.05
C PRO A 365 -5.57 1.12 -19.50
N THR A 366 -5.14 2.05 -20.35
CA THR A 366 -4.95 3.47 -20.00
C THR A 366 -6.02 4.35 -20.62
N GLY A 367 -6.40 5.42 -19.94
CA GLY A 367 -7.21 6.50 -20.54
C GLY A 367 -8.70 6.23 -20.47
N GLN A 368 -9.15 5.40 -19.54
CA GLN A 368 -10.56 5.35 -19.21
C GLN A 368 -10.90 6.54 -18.32
N PRO A 369 -11.75 7.49 -18.78
CA PRO A 369 -12.20 8.56 -17.91
C PRO A 369 -12.85 7.95 -16.67
N ARG A 370 -12.65 8.60 -15.51
CA ARG A 370 -13.53 8.36 -14.36
C ARG A 370 -14.95 8.55 -14.89
N ALA A 371 -15.80 7.51 -14.81
CA ALA A 371 -17.20 7.61 -15.21
C ALA A 371 -17.73 8.96 -14.70
N ALA A 372 -18.00 9.87 -15.63
CA ALA A 372 -18.32 11.24 -15.28
C ALA A 372 -19.43 11.18 -14.25
N ARG A 373 -19.26 11.92 -13.16
CA ARG A 373 -20.38 12.24 -12.26
C ARG A 373 -21.50 12.69 -13.22
N PRO A 374 -22.63 11.97 -13.34
CA PRO A 374 -23.69 12.46 -14.20
C PRO A 374 -23.97 13.86 -13.67
N LEU A 375 -23.72 14.86 -14.52
CA LEU A 375 -24.23 16.20 -14.27
C LEU A 375 -25.71 15.97 -13.94
N PRO A 376 -26.26 16.60 -12.89
CA PRO A 376 -27.70 16.60 -12.73
C PRO A 376 -28.23 17.02 -14.11
N ARG A 377 -28.94 16.12 -14.81
CA ARG A 377 -29.72 16.53 -15.96
C ARG A 377 -30.46 17.78 -15.48
N PRO A 378 -30.40 18.92 -16.18
CA PRO A 378 -31.35 19.97 -15.90
C PRO A 378 -32.69 19.23 -15.91
N LEU A 379 -33.38 19.22 -14.77
CA LEU A 379 -34.75 18.76 -14.74
C LEU A 379 -35.40 19.63 -15.80
N ALA A 380 -35.68 19.04 -16.97
CA ALA A 380 -36.60 19.62 -17.90
C ALA A 380 -37.85 19.76 -17.04
N ARG A 381 -38.11 20.98 -16.57
CA ARG A 381 -39.44 21.37 -16.15
C ARG A 381 -40.27 21.17 -17.41
N SER A 382 -40.76 19.95 -17.58
CA SER A 382 -41.97 19.74 -18.34
C SER A 382 -43.00 20.58 -17.62
N ALA A 383 -43.30 21.74 -18.18
CA ALA A 383 -44.44 22.52 -17.78
C ALA A 383 -45.67 21.71 -18.19
N SER A 384 -46.00 20.69 -17.40
CA SER A 384 -47.37 20.18 -17.40
C SER A 384 -48.22 21.34 -16.89
N ALA A 385 -49.02 21.92 -17.77
CA ALA A 385 -50.05 22.87 -17.41
C ALA A 385 -50.94 22.21 -16.36
N SER A 386 -50.73 22.59 -15.09
CA SER A 386 -51.64 22.23 -14.02
C SER A 386 -52.91 23.08 -14.22
N PRO A 387 -54.12 22.49 -14.24
CA PRO A 387 -55.34 23.28 -14.25
C PRO A 387 -55.36 24.20 -13.02
N ALA A 388 -55.85 25.42 -13.21
CA ALA A 388 -55.92 26.43 -12.16
C ALA A 388 -56.65 25.89 -10.92
N ALA A 389 -56.05 26.08 -9.75
CA ALA A 389 -56.67 25.74 -8.47
C ALA A 389 -57.94 26.59 -8.24
N PRO A 390 -59.03 26.03 -7.68
CA PRO A 390 -60.21 26.81 -7.31
C PRO A 390 -59.85 27.82 -6.22
N ARG A 391 -60.31 29.06 -6.38
CA ARG A 391 -60.15 30.13 -5.38
C ARG A 391 -60.93 29.77 -4.10
N PRO A 392 -60.32 29.82 -2.91
CA PRO A 392 -61.06 29.71 -1.66
C PRO A 392 -61.84 31.01 -1.40
N ALA A 393 -63.12 30.86 -1.03
CA ALA A 393 -63.94 31.95 -0.52
C ALA A 393 -63.42 32.41 0.85
N SER A 394 -63.47 33.72 1.08
CA SER A 394 -63.01 34.37 2.32
C SER A 394 -63.77 33.88 3.56
N PRO A 395 -63.09 33.59 4.68
CA PRO A 395 -63.76 33.31 5.95
C PRO A 395 -64.15 34.61 6.67
N ALA A 396 -65.36 34.61 7.24
CA ALA A 396 -65.84 35.61 8.18
C ALA A 396 -65.17 35.44 9.57
N PRO A 397 -65.04 36.52 10.37
CA PRO A 397 -64.33 36.45 11.63
C PRO A 397 -65.26 36.02 12.78
N THR A 398 -64.77 35.17 13.67
CA THR A 398 -65.39 34.95 14.98
C THR A 398 -64.33 34.86 16.08
N ALA A 399 -64.76 35.32 17.25
CA ALA A 399 -63.99 35.82 18.38
C ALA A 399 -63.16 34.80 19.19
N ALA A 400 -62.28 35.39 20.01
CA ALA A 400 -61.37 34.76 20.95
C ALA A 400 -62.04 34.13 22.19
N ALA A 401 -61.36 33.14 22.78
CA ALA A 401 -61.35 32.78 24.20
C ALA A 401 -60.11 31.89 24.42
N ASP A 402 -59.06 32.36 25.10
CA ASP A 402 -58.78 32.32 26.54
C ASP A 402 -58.33 30.96 27.11
N GLN A 403 -57.04 30.95 27.49
CA GLN A 403 -56.43 30.48 28.75
C GLN A 403 -56.28 28.99 29.17
N SER A 404 -55.17 28.86 29.92
CA SER A 404 -54.83 27.89 30.98
C SER A 404 -54.17 26.57 30.50
N SER A 405 -52.85 26.38 30.65
CA SER A 405 -52.02 26.18 31.86
C SER A 405 -52.03 24.74 32.39
N SER A 406 -50.84 24.15 32.49
CA SER A 406 -50.24 23.47 33.67
C SER A 406 -49.37 22.30 33.19
N SER A 407 -48.06 22.28 33.49
CA SER A 407 -47.41 21.78 34.72
C SER A 407 -46.86 20.36 34.54
N GLY A 408 -45.60 20.13 34.92
CA GLY A 408 -45.09 18.79 35.20
C GLY A 408 -43.63 18.55 34.81
N VAL A 409 -42.73 18.88 35.72
CA VAL A 409 -41.29 18.51 35.81
C VAL A 409 -41.19 17.58 37.06
N PRO A 410 -40.07 16.96 37.49
CA PRO A 410 -38.87 16.32 36.89
C PRO A 410 -38.67 14.85 37.40
N ASP A 411 -37.43 14.34 37.27
CA ASP A 411 -36.64 13.51 38.23
C ASP A 411 -36.31 12.06 37.80
N VAL A 412 -35.15 11.41 38.07
CA VAL A 412 -33.80 11.72 38.61
C VAL A 412 -32.97 10.39 38.57
N ALA A 413 -31.63 10.50 38.62
CA ALA A 413 -30.59 9.54 39.07
C ALA A 413 -30.28 8.27 38.22
N ALA A 414 -29.05 7.79 37.97
CA ALA A 414 -27.69 7.82 38.57
C ALA A 414 -27.24 6.46 39.16
N ALA A 415 -25.91 6.27 39.22
CA ALA A 415 -25.08 5.20 39.85
C ALA A 415 -24.74 3.96 38.95
N THR A 416 -23.51 3.73 38.47
CA THR A 416 -22.19 3.36 39.05
C THR A 416 -21.99 1.87 39.43
N GLY A 417 -20.85 1.29 39.02
CA GLY A 417 -20.31 0.02 39.54
C GLY A 417 -18.96 -0.36 38.87
N ALA A 418 -17.95 -0.69 39.68
CA ALA A 418 -16.54 -0.89 39.33
C ALA A 418 -15.98 -2.26 39.83
N ALA A 419 -14.66 -2.48 39.62
CA ALA A 419 -13.72 -3.48 40.22
C ALA A 419 -13.48 -4.79 39.41
N ASP A 420 -12.25 -5.08 38.90
CA ASP A 420 -11.04 -5.75 39.48
C ASP A 420 -11.14 -7.30 39.50
N ALA A 421 -10.14 -8.20 39.36
CA ALA A 421 -8.67 -8.21 39.17
C ALA A 421 -8.20 -9.66 38.78
N ALA A 422 -6.89 -9.79 38.44
CA ALA A 422 -5.99 -10.99 38.48
C ALA A 422 -6.30 -12.24 37.59
N GLY A 423 -5.38 -12.98 36.97
CA GLY A 423 -3.92 -13.13 37.05
C GLY A 423 -3.57 -14.62 37.10
N ARG A 424 -2.84 -15.18 36.11
CA ARG A 424 -1.99 -16.39 36.26
C ARG A 424 -1.12 -16.66 35.02
N ALA A 425 0.18 -16.74 35.28
CA ALA A 425 1.23 -17.13 34.35
C ALA A 425 1.45 -18.65 34.39
N LEU A 426 1.79 -19.26 33.25
CA LEU A 426 2.48 -20.54 33.17
C LEU A 426 3.45 -20.48 32.00
N GLY A 427 4.74 -20.63 32.32
CA GLY A 427 5.84 -20.64 31.36
C GLY A 427 5.96 -21.96 30.62
N ARG A 428 6.45 -21.88 29.39
CA ARG A 428 7.11 -22.97 28.66
C ARG A 428 8.18 -22.36 27.74
N SER A 429 9.44 -22.64 28.05
CA SER A 429 10.54 -22.52 27.08
C SER A 429 10.48 -23.68 26.10
N PRO A 430 10.77 -23.42 24.82
CA PRO A 430 11.63 -24.30 24.06
C PRO A 430 12.82 -23.53 23.50
N SER A 431 14.01 -24.07 23.75
CA SER A 431 15.21 -23.77 22.99
C SER A 431 14.99 -24.14 21.53
N SER A 432 15.14 -23.17 20.63
CA SER A 432 15.42 -23.45 19.23
C SER A 432 16.33 -22.34 18.69
N GLU A 433 17.48 -22.77 18.20
CA GLU A 433 18.42 -21.95 17.44
C GLU A 433 17.68 -21.30 16.26
N PRO A 434 17.81 -19.99 16.03
CA PRO A 434 17.28 -19.37 14.83
C PRO A 434 18.34 -19.46 13.74
N THR A 435 18.23 -20.48 12.89
CA THR A 435 18.81 -20.42 11.55
C THR A 435 18.18 -19.24 10.81
N GLY A 436 19.04 -18.31 10.36
CA GLY A 436 18.61 -17.16 9.59
C GLY A 436 18.01 -17.60 8.25
N SER A 437 17.02 -16.84 7.79
CA SER A 437 16.39 -16.91 6.46
C SER A 437 15.71 -18.23 6.08
N THR A 438 14.39 -18.24 6.18
CA THR A 438 13.52 -18.99 5.26
C THR A 438 12.44 -18.10 4.67
#